data_AF-A0A0K8W938-F1
#
_entry.id   AF-A0A0K8W938-F1
#
_cell.length_a   1.000
_cell.length_b   1.000
_cell.length_c   1.000
_cell.angle_alpha   90.00
_cell.angle_beta   90.00
_cell.angle_gamma   90.00
#
_symmetry.space_group_name_H-M   'P 1'
#
loop_
_entity.id
_entity.type
_entity.pdbx_description
1 polymer ?
#
loop_
_entity_poly.entity_id
_entity_poly.type
_entity_poly.pdbx_seq_one_letter_code
_entity_poly.pdbx_strand_id
1 'polypeptide(L)'
;MRKHILTQTESKRRREGFLVGLAAKMSHFRDNSWGQNGFEELRRYVKQGGDFGKELVMILQERVESETLYSKSLSKMANKLNKACRELPGSIADAWRGVATEMENRSDIHRQLSASLTDEIVKPLKNIIDAHHKTRKSVESNVDKAARTLAEWRVSESKAKKSSHTAARENEKLQDALLDVRIQKSPSIALLHQGPNKLAAEKEIRSAEKDCAKLDSKRKKAE
;
A
#
# COMPACT_ATOMS: atom_id res chain seq x y z
N MET A 1 44.63 17.64 -5.18
CA MET A 1 44.31 16.19 -5.20
C MET A 1 43.61 15.70 -3.92
N ARG A 2 44.20 15.82 -2.72
CA ARG A 2 43.62 15.29 -1.47
C ARG A 2 42.22 15.80 -1.10
N LYS A 3 41.91 17.09 -1.32
CA LYS A 3 40.57 17.67 -1.04
C LYS A 3 39.46 17.08 -1.93
N HIS A 4 39.79 16.73 -3.18
CA HIS A 4 38.81 16.20 -4.14
C HIS A 4 38.49 14.71 -3.88
N ILE A 5 39.46 13.97 -3.34
CA ILE A 5 39.26 12.59 -2.90
C ILE A 5 38.37 12.56 -1.66
N LEU A 6 38.62 13.44 -0.68
CA LEU A 6 37.83 13.54 0.56
C LEU A 6 36.33 13.79 0.28
N THR A 7 36.02 14.73 -0.61
CA THR A 7 34.64 15.09 -0.97
C THR A 7 33.92 13.96 -1.71
N GLN A 8 34.61 13.20 -2.58
CA GLN A 8 34.04 12.01 -3.19
C GLN A 8 33.73 10.91 -2.16
N THR A 9 34.61 10.66 -1.20
CA THR A 9 34.38 9.68 -0.13
C THR A 9 33.23 10.08 0.81
N GLU A 10 33.04 11.36 1.11
CA GLU A 10 31.91 11.83 1.91
C GLU A 10 30.58 11.72 1.16
N SER A 11 30.57 12.08 -0.13
CA SER A 11 29.41 11.90 -1.01
C SER A 11 29.02 10.42 -1.16
N LYS A 12 30.01 9.52 -1.22
CA LYS A 12 29.78 8.07 -1.26
C LYS A 12 29.22 7.55 0.06
N ARG A 13 29.79 7.93 1.20
CA ARG A 13 29.27 7.57 2.54
C ARG A 13 27.86 8.10 2.80
N ARG A 14 27.52 9.31 2.35
CA ARG A 14 26.15 9.84 2.46
C ARG A 14 25.15 9.02 1.64
N ARG A 15 25.53 8.60 0.43
CA ARG A 15 24.70 7.71 -0.41
C ARG A 15 24.54 6.32 0.20
N GLU A 16 25.62 5.72 0.69
CA GLU A 16 25.58 4.42 1.36
C GLU A 16 24.74 4.49 2.65
N GLY A 17 24.88 5.53 3.47
CA GLY A 17 24.04 5.73 4.66
C GLY A 17 22.56 5.90 4.34
N PHE A 18 22.23 6.62 3.27
CA PHE A 18 20.85 6.74 2.78
C PHE A 18 20.29 5.39 2.32
N LEU A 19 21.07 4.62 1.57
CA LEU A 19 20.66 3.30 1.08
C LEU A 19 20.49 2.28 2.22
N VAL A 20 21.39 2.28 3.21
CA VAL A 20 21.28 1.43 4.41
C VAL A 20 20.07 1.82 5.25
N GLY A 21 19.82 3.12 5.45
CA GLY A 21 18.63 3.60 6.15
C GLY A 21 17.33 3.24 5.43
N LEU A 22 17.31 3.34 4.09
CA LEU A 22 16.17 2.92 3.27
C LEU A 22 15.95 1.41 3.35
N ALA A 23 17.00 0.61 3.26
CA ALA A 23 16.94 -0.84 3.36
C ALA A 23 16.45 -1.31 4.74
N ALA A 24 16.91 -0.69 5.82
CA ALA A 24 16.45 -0.98 7.18
C ALA A 24 14.95 -0.68 7.33
N LYS A 25 14.48 0.44 6.77
CA LYS A 25 13.06 0.82 6.77
C LYS A 25 12.21 -0.15 5.94
N MET A 26 12.71 -0.61 4.80
CA MET A 26 12.04 -1.65 4.00
C MET A 26 12.01 -3.01 4.70
N SER A 27 13.04 -3.39 5.46
CA SER A 27 13.03 -4.64 6.24
C SER A 27 12.02 -4.58 7.37
N HIS A 28 12.02 -3.50 8.16
CA HIS A 28 11.02 -3.32 9.21
C HIS A 28 9.60 -3.38 8.64
N PHE A 29 9.39 -2.80 7.45
CA PHE A 29 8.11 -2.84 6.77
C PHE A 29 7.71 -4.26 6.37
N ARG A 30 8.62 -5.00 5.72
CA ARG A 30 8.40 -6.40 5.32
C ARG A 30 8.08 -7.29 6.52
N ASP A 31 8.72 -7.06 7.66
CA ASP A 31 8.61 -7.93 8.82
C ASP A 31 7.35 -7.62 9.67
N ASN A 32 6.88 -6.35 9.70
CA ASN A 32 5.62 -5.94 10.35
C ASN A 32 4.39 -5.94 9.42
N SER A 33 4.57 -6.07 8.09
CA SER A 33 3.47 -5.98 7.11
C SER A 33 2.42 -7.10 7.19
N TRP A 34 2.74 -8.21 7.88
CA TRP A 34 1.88 -9.39 8.01
C TRP A 34 0.83 -9.27 9.13
N GLY A 35 0.91 -8.21 9.96
CA GLY A 35 -0.14 -7.88 10.93
C GLY A 35 -1.38 -7.28 10.26
N GLN A 36 -2.53 -7.33 10.93
CA GLN A 36 -3.84 -6.89 10.41
C GLN A 36 -3.84 -5.46 9.82
N ASN A 37 -2.92 -4.59 10.27
CA ASN A 37 -2.82 -3.19 9.84
C ASN A 37 -1.52 -2.84 9.11
N GLY A 38 -0.68 -3.83 8.79
CA GLY A 38 0.65 -3.60 8.23
C GLY A 38 0.62 -2.76 6.96
N PHE A 39 -0.14 -3.17 5.95
CA PHE A 39 -0.27 -2.42 4.70
C PHE A 39 -0.87 -1.01 4.88
N GLU A 40 -1.82 -0.84 5.79
CA GLU A 40 -2.47 0.45 6.03
C GLU A 40 -1.49 1.49 6.60
N GLU A 41 -0.54 1.05 7.44
CA GLU A 41 0.54 1.92 7.90
C GLU A 41 1.46 2.35 6.74
N LEU A 42 1.78 1.44 5.79
CA LEU A 42 2.53 1.79 4.58
C LEU A 42 1.80 2.86 3.81
N ARG A 43 0.51 2.59 3.59
CA ARG A 43 -0.36 3.40 2.74
C ARG A 43 -0.40 4.82 3.28
N ARG A 44 -0.56 4.96 4.60
CA ARG A 44 -0.51 6.27 5.28
C ARG A 44 0.84 6.94 5.14
N TYR A 45 1.94 6.23 5.38
CA TYR A 45 3.29 6.78 5.30
C TYR A 45 3.64 7.28 3.88
N VAL A 46 3.38 6.45 2.87
CA VAL A 46 3.62 6.79 1.46
C VAL A 46 2.69 7.93 1.00
N LYS A 47 1.45 7.98 1.52
CA LYS A 47 0.54 9.09 1.24
C LYS A 47 1.07 10.40 1.81
N GLN A 48 1.50 10.40 3.07
CA GLN A 48 2.11 11.56 3.72
C GLN A 48 3.33 12.07 2.95
N GLY A 49 4.21 11.18 2.47
CA GLY A 49 5.34 11.57 1.63
C GLY A 49 4.93 12.26 0.32
N GLY A 50 3.82 11.83 -0.29
CA GLY A 50 3.25 12.49 -1.47
C GLY A 50 2.65 13.86 -1.18
N ASP A 51 2.01 14.02 -0.02
CA ASP A 51 1.43 15.30 0.42
C ASP A 51 2.54 16.31 0.76
N PHE A 52 3.58 15.87 1.47
CA PHE A 52 4.80 16.67 1.70
C PHE A 52 5.46 17.10 0.39
N GLY A 53 5.52 16.22 -0.62
CA GLY A 53 6.04 16.56 -1.93
C GLY A 53 5.29 17.73 -2.59
N LYS A 54 3.96 17.77 -2.45
CA LYS A 54 3.13 18.86 -2.98
C LYS A 54 3.40 20.18 -2.25
N GLU A 55 3.50 20.15 -0.93
CA GLU A 55 3.88 21.31 -0.12
C GLU A 55 5.27 21.84 -0.54
N LEU A 56 6.23 20.94 -0.75
CA LEU A 56 7.57 21.30 -1.21
C LEU A 56 7.54 21.99 -2.58
N VAL A 57 6.72 21.50 -3.52
CA VAL A 57 6.51 22.15 -4.82
C VAL A 57 5.95 23.57 -4.64
N MET A 58 4.98 23.77 -3.74
CA MET A 58 4.42 25.09 -3.46
C MET A 58 5.47 26.05 -2.91
N ILE A 59 6.27 25.61 -1.93
CA ILE A 59 7.36 26.41 -1.34
C ILE A 59 8.39 26.80 -2.42
N LEU A 60 8.75 25.88 -3.31
CA LEU A 60 9.68 26.19 -4.41
C LEU A 60 9.07 27.14 -5.43
N GLN A 61 7.76 27.09 -5.65
CA GLN A 61 7.06 28.06 -6.51
C GLN A 61 7.07 29.46 -5.90
N GLU A 62 6.84 29.60 -4.60
CA GLU A 62 6.99 30.87 -3.87
C GLU A 62 8.43 31.41 -3.95
N ARG A 63 9.42 30.51 -3.91
CA ARG A 63 10.82 30.89 -4.10
C ARG A 63 11.06 31.44 -5.52
N VAL A 64 10.56 30.77 -6.55
CA VAL A 64 10.63 31.25 -7.95
C VAL A 64 9.99 32.63 -8.10
N GLU A 65 8.83 32.84 -7.49
CA GLU A 65 8.13 34.13 -7.53
C GLU A 65 8.92 35.24 -6.84
N SER A 66 9.54 34.93 -5.70
CA SER A 66 10.41 35.84 -4.96
C SER A 66 11.63 36.27 -5.79
N GLU A 67 12.32 35.32 -6.43
CA GLU A 67 13.47 35.62 -7.31
C GLU A 67 13.04 36.48 -8.52
N THR A 68 11.87 36.19 -9.09
CA THR A 68 11.29 36.95 -10.20
C THR A 68 10.96 38.38 -9.79
N LEU A 69 10.41 38.58 -8.59
CA LEU A 69 10.08 39.89 -8.05
C LEU A 69 11.35 40.71 -7.78
N TYR A 70 12.39 40.07 -7.24
CA TYR A 70 13.66 40.73 -6.95
C TYR A 70 14.36 41.18 -8.24
N SER A 71 14.42 40.31 -9.25
CA SER A 71 14.91 40.65 -10.60
C SER A 71 14.19 41.89 -11.17
N LYS A 72 12.85 41.88 -11.22
CA LYS A 72 12.06 43.02 -11.73
C LYS A 72 12.32 44.31 -10.95
N SER A 73 12.52 44.20 -9.64
CA SER A 73 12.79 45.35 -8.77
C SER A 73 14.17 45.95 -9.04
N LEU A 74 15.19 45.11 -9.21
CA LEU A 74 16.55 45.55 -9.60
C LEU A 74 16.54 46.26 -10.94
N SER A 75 15.93 45.68 -11.98
CA SER A 75 15.85 46.32 -13.30
C SER A 75 15.08 47.65 -13.24
N LYS A 76 13.99 47.73 -12.45
CA LYS A 76 13.26 48.99 -12.25
C LYS A 76 14.12 50.06 -11.57
N MET A 77 14.95 49.70 -10.59
CA MET A 77 15.87 50.63 -9.92
C MET A 77 17.01 51.06 -10.85
N ALA A 78 17.60 50.14 -11.60
CA ALA A 78 18.62 50.43 -12.62
C ALA A 78 18.10 51.46 -13.64
N ASN A 79 16.89 51.26 -14.14
CA ASN A 79 16.23 52.17 -15.08
C ASN A 79 15.97 53.56 -14.48
N LYS A 80 15.58 53.65 -13.20
CA LYS A 80 15.41 54.93 -12.50
C LYS A 80 16.75 55.65 -12.34
N LEU A 81 17.81 54.94 -11.94
CA LEU A 81 19.14 55.51 -11.78
C LEU A 81 19.69 56.01 -13.12
N ASN A 82 19.58 55.21 -14.18
CA ASN A 82 19.98 55.62 -15.53
C ASN A 82 19.27 56.89 -16.01
N LYS A 83 17.98 57.08 -15.66
CA LYS A 83 17.25 58.32 -15.98
C LYS A 83 17.79 59.52 -15.19
N ALA A 84 18.03 59.35 -13.89
CA ALA A 84 18.60 60.41 -13.06
C ALA A 84 19.99 60.85 -13.54
N CYS A 85 20.81 59.92 -14.04
CA CYS A 85 22.14 60.20 -14.59
C CYS A 85 22.14 60.91 -15.95
N ARG A 86 20.98 61.17 -16.59
CA ARG A 86 20.94 61.92 -17.86
C ARG A 86 21.22 63.41 -17.66
N GLU A 87 20.81 63.94 -16.51
CA GLU A 87 20.96 65.35 -16.15
C GLU A 87 22.34 65.65 -15.54
N LEU A 88 23.17 64.62 -15.32
CA LEU A 88 24.51 64.74 -14.75
C LEU A 88 25.57 64.61 -15.86
N PRO A 89 26.49 65.59 -16.01
CA PRO A 89 27.63 65.46 -16.91
C PRO A 89 28.84 64.80 -16.24
N GLY A 90 29.76 64.31 -17.07
CA GLY A 90 31.10 63.91 -16.66
C GLY A 90 31.21 62.56 -15.96
N SER A 91 32.41 62.26 -15.46
CA SER A 91 32.80 60.94 -14.93
C SER A 91 31.98 60.46 -13.72
N ILE A 92 31.38 61.38 -12.97
CA ILE A 92 30.47 61.02 -11.87
C ILE A 92 29.21 60.35 -12.41
N ALA A 93 28.65 60.85 -13.53
CA ALA A 93 27.51 60.23 -14.17
C ALA A 93 27.85 58.83 -14.70
N ASP A 94 29.05 58.66 -15.27
CA ASP A 94 29.53 57.37 -15.76
C ASP A 94 29.70 56.34 -14.63
N ALA A 95 30.25 56.75 -13.49
CA ALA A 95 30.37 55.88 -12.31
C ALA A 95 29.00 55.38 -11.84
N TRP A 96 27.99 56.25 -11.77
CA TRP A 96 26.62 55.86 -11.40
C TRP A 96 25.92 55.00 -12.46
N ARG A 97 26.20 55.20 -13.75
CA ARG A 97 25.73 54.30 -14.82
C ARG A 97 26.37 52.91 -14.72
N GLY A 98 27.61 52.84 -14.26
CA GLY A 98 28.27 51.58 -13.88
C GLY A 98 27.48 50.84 -12.79
N VAL A 99 27.04 51.54 -11.75
CA VAL A 99 26.18 50.95 -10.69
C VAL A 99 24.85 50.46 -11.26
N ALA A 100 24.21 51.23 -12.15
CA ALA A 100 22.97 50.82 -12.80
C ALA A 100 23.16 49.56 -13.67
N THR A 101 24.29 49.46 -14.37
CA THR A 101 24.66 48.28 -15.17
C THR A 101 24.81 47.05 -14.28
N GLU A 102 25.47 47.20 -13.14
CA GLU A 102 25.63 46.11 -12.15
C GLU A 102 24.30 45.66 -11.53
N MET A 103 23.31 46.56 -11.39
CA MET A 103 21.96 46.20 -10.99
C MET A 103 21.23 45.41 -12.08
N GLU A 104 21.40 45.77 -13.35
CA GLU A 104 20.81 45.04 -14.49
C GLU A 104 21.43 43.65 -14.63
N ASN A 105 22.76 43.54 -14.51
CA ASN A 105 23.47 42.26 -14.51
C ASN A 105 22.93 41.33 -13.40
N ARG A 106 22.73 41.85 -12.18
CA ARG A 106 22.11 41.07 -11.08
C ARG A 106 20.66 40.71 -11.38
N SER A 107 19.88 41.63 -11.93
CA SER A 107 18.50 41.36 -12.37
C SER A 107 18.46 40.15 -13.31
N ASP A 108 19.37 40.08 -14.27
CA ASP A 108 19.46 38.97 -15.22
C ASP A 108 19.85 37.65 -14.57
N ILE A 109 20.81 37.65 -13.64
CA ILE A 109 21.19 36.45 -12.88
C ILE A 109 19.99 35.90 -12.11
N HIS A 110 19.23 36.76 -11.40
CA HIS A 110 18.05 36.34 -10.65
C HIS A 110 16.92 35.85 -11.55
N ARG A 111 16.74 36.46 -12.74
CA ARG A 111 15.79 36.00 -13.76
C ARG A 111 16.14 34.60 -14.27
N GLN A 112 17.41 34.36 -14.57
CA GLN A 112 17.91 33.05 -15.01
C GLN A 112 17.78 31.99 -13.90
N LEU A 113 18.08 32.36 -12.66
CA LEU A 113 17.89 31.48 -11.49
C LEU A 113 16.41 31.07 -11.35
N SER A 114 15.49 32.03 -11.43
CA SER A 114 14.04 31.75 -11.39
C SER A 114 13.59 30.79 -12.49
N ALA A 115 14.06 31.01 -13.73
CA ALA A 115 13.78 30.11 -14.85
C ALA A 115 14.34 28.69 -14.60
N SER A 116 15.60 28.60 -14.17
CA SER A 116 16.27 27.33 -13.88
C SER A 116 15.57 26.57 -12.74
N LEU A 117 15.20 27.26 -11.66
CA LEU A 117 14.41 26.67 -10.57
C LEU A 117 13.08 26.10 -11.07
N THR A 118 12.40 26.82 -11.96
CA THR A 118 11.14 26.38 -12.55
C THR A 118 11.33 25.12 -13.40
N ASP A 119 12.29 25.15 -14.32
CA ASP A 119 12.45 24.14 -15.36
C ASP A 119 13.20 22.89 -14.90
N GLU A 120 14.18 23.05 -14.02
CA GLU A 120 15.05 21.95 -13.58
C GLU A 120 14.65 21.36 -12.24
N ILE A 121 13.85 22.07 -11.43
CA ILE A 121 13.45 21.60 -10.09
C ILE A 121 11.94 21.46 -9.96
N VAL A 122 11.18 22.56 -10.10
CA VAL A 122 9.73 22.57 -9.83
C VAL A 122 8.98 21.63 -10.77
N LYS A 123 9.18 21.76 -12.08
CA LYS A 123 8.52 20.90 -13.08
C LYS A 123 8.91 19.42 -12.91
N PRO A 124 10.20 19.03 -12.81
CA PRO A 124 10.57 17.64 -12.59
C PRO A 124 10.03 17.04 -11.29
N LEU A 125 10.07 17.80 -10.20
CA LEU A 125 9.53 17.34 -8.91
C LEU A 125 8.03 17.07 -9.01
N LYS A 126 7.26 17.98 -9.62
CA LYS A 126 5.83 17.80 -9.87
C LYS A 126 5.56 16.53 -10.69
N ASN A 127 6.32 16.32 -11.76
CA ASN A 127 6.19 15.13 -12.62
C ASN A 127 6.45 13.83 -11.84
N ILE A 128 7.48 13.80 -10.99
CA ILE A 128 7.80 12.62 -10.15
C ILE A 128 6.67 12.36 -9.15
N ILE A 129 6.14 13.40 -8.50
CA ILE A 129 5.04 13.27 -7.53
C ILE A 129 3.77 12.72 -8.21
N ASP A 130 3.41 13.24 -9.38
CA ASP A 130 2.24 12.80 -10.12
C ASP A 130 2.39 11.36 -10.64
N ALA A 131 3.57 11.00 -11.15
CA ALA A 131 3.89 9.64 -11.56
C ALA A 131 3.81 8.67 -10.38
N HIS A 132 4.44 9.01 -9.25
CA HIS A 132 4.41 8.22 -8.04
C HIS A 132 2.98 8.05 -7.49
N HIS A 133 2.14 9.09 -7.56
CA HIS A 133 0.73 9.01 -7.16
C HIS A 133 -0.03 7.95 -7.98
N LYS A 134 0.17 7.92 -9.30
CA LYS A 134 -0.45 6.92 -10.19
C LYS A 134 0.01 5.50 -9.84
N THR A 135 1.31 5.30 -9.69
CA THR A 135 1.88 4.00 -9.30
C THR A 135 1.33 3.54 -7.95
N ARG A 136 1.31 4.42 -6.94
CA ARG A 136 0.76 4.13 -5.61
C ARG A 136 -0.70 3.68 -5.68
N LYS A 137 -1.54 4.39 -6.45
CA LYS A 137 -2.96 4.04 -6.63
C LYS A 137 -3.16 2.67 -7.27
N SER A 138 -2.33 2.32 -8.26
CA SER A 138 -2.35 0.99 -8.89
C SER A 138 -2.00 -0.11 -7.87
N VAL A 139 -0.94 0.09 -7.08
CA VAL A 139 -0.53 -0.85 -6.03
C VAL A 139 -1.62 -1.00 -4.96
N GLU A 140 -2.16 0.12 -4.46
CA GLU A 140 -3.28 0.12 -3.50
C GLU A 140 -4.46 -0.72 -4.01
N SER A 141 -4.87 -0.53 -5.27
CA SER A 141 -5.98 -1.28 -5.87
C SER A 141 -5.72 -2.79 -5.92
N ASN A 142 -4.48 -3.20 -6.24
CA ASN A 142 -4.11 -4.61 -6.29
C ASN A 142 -4.16 -5.25 -4.90
N VAL A 143 -3.67 -4.54 -3.87
CA VAL A 143 -3.75 -5.02 -2.49
C VAL A 143 -5.20 -5.10 -2.01
N ASP A 144 -6.04 -4.10 -2.29
CA ASP A 144 -7.46 -4.11 -1.94
C ASP A 144 -8.21 -5.28 -2.61
N LYS A 145 -7.84 -5.67 -3.83
CA LYS A 145 -8.40 -6.86 -4.51
C LYS A 145 -7.93 -8.17 -3.87
N ALA A 146 -6.64 -8.28 -3.56
CA ALA A 146 -6.08 -9.47 -2.90
C ALA A 146 -6.68 -9.66 -1.50
N ALA A 147 -6.85 -8.58 -0.73
CA ALA A 147 -7.45 -8.60 0.60
C ALA A 147 -8.91 -9.09 0.55
N ARG A 148 -9.71 -8.62 -0.41
CA ARG A 148 -11.09 -9.10 -0.63
C ARG A 148 -11.13 -10.57 -0.99
N THR A 149 -10.30 -11.00 -1.94
CA THR A 149 -10.19 -12.41 -2.35
C THR A 149 -9.84 -13.29 -1.16
N LEU A 150 -8.86 -12.88 -0.35
CA LEU A 150 -8.47 -13.61 0.86
C LEU A 150 -9.64 -13.71 1.86
N ALA A 151 -10.40 -12.64 2.08
CA ALA A 151 -11.56 -12.65 2.96
C ALA A 151 -12.63 -13.66 2.49
N GLU A 152 -12.91 -13.73 1.19
CA GLU A 152 -13.83 -14.71 0.59
C GLU A 152 -13.36 -16.16 0.83
N TRP A 153 -12.06 -16.42 0.66
CA TRP A 153 -11.46 -17.73 0.97
C TRP A 153 -11.57 -18.08 2.45
N ARG A 154 -11.37 -17.12 3.37
CA ARG A 154 -11.52 -17.35 4.82
C ARG A 154 -12.96 -17.69 5.22
N VAL A 155 -13.94 -17.04 4.59
CA VAL A 155 -15.36 -17.38 4.78
C VAL A 155 -15.65 -18.80 4.28
N SER A 156 -15.13 -19.14 3.11
CA SER A 156 -15.29 -20.47 2.51
C SER A 156 -14.62 -21.57 3.35
N GLU A 157 -13.40 -21.32 3.82
CA GLU A 157 -12.65 -22.19 4.75
C GLU A 157 -13.45 -22.43 6.04
N SER A 158 -13.97 -21.36 6.65
CA SER A 158 -14.79 -21.46 7.88
C SER A 158 -16.06 -22.29 7.66
N LYS A 159 -16.74 -22.10 6.53
CA LYS A 159 -17.93 -22.88 6.16
C LYS A 159 -17.60 -24.36 5.93
N ALA A 160 -16.55 -24.65 5.17
CA ALA A 160 -16.10 -26.02 4.90
C ALA A 160 -15.69 -26.73 6.21
N LYS A 161 -14.96 -26.05 7.09
CA LYS A 161 -14.58 -26.59 8.41
C LYS A 161 -15.79 -26.94 9.28
N LYS A 162 -16.78 -26.04 9.36
CA LYS A 162 -18.05 -26.31 10.07
C LYS A 162 -18.77 -27.52 9.48
N SER A 163 -18.90 -27.57 8.14
CA SER A 163 -19.55 -28.68 7.45
C SER A 163 -18.85 -30.02 7.70
N SER A 164 -17.52 -30.04 7.69
CA SER A 164 -16.71 -31.24 7.99
C SER A 164 -16.93 -31.73 9.42
N HIS A 165 -16.90 -30.85 10.41
CA HIS A 165 -17.18 -31.22 11.81
C HIS A 165 -18.60 -31.75 11.99
N THR A 166 -19.60 -31.16 11.33
CA THR A 166 -20.97 -31.68 11.36
C THR A 166 -21.05 -33.08 10.75
N ALA A 167 -20.45 -33.29 9.58
CA ALA A 167 -20.44 -34.59 8.92
C ALA A 167 -19.75 -35.68 9.76
N ALA A 168 -18.64 -35.35 10.44
CA ALA A 168 -17.94 -36.26 11.34
C ALA A 168 -18.84 -36.69 12.52
N ARG A 169 -19.52 -35.74 13.17
CA ARG A 169 -20.45 -36.05 14.28
C ARG A 169 -21.64 -36.89 13.84
N GLU A 170 -22.21 -36.62 12.66
CA GLU A 170 -23.30 -37.44 12.13
C GLU A 170 -22.82 -38.86 11.80
N ASN A 171 -21.58 -39.02 11.32
CA ASN A 171 -20.98 -40.33 11.10
C ASN A 171 -20.79 -41.11 12.42
N GLU A 172 -20.26 -40.48 13.46
CA GLU A 172 -20.14 -41.08 14.80
C GLU A 172 -21.49 -41.57 15.33
N LYS A 173 -22.55 -40.73 15.26
CA LYS A 173 -23.91 -41.14 15.66
C LYS A 173 -24.44 -42.33 14.87
N LEU A 174 -24.17 -42.40 13.58
CA LEU A 174 -24.60 -43.52 12.73
C LEU A 174 -23.83 -44.81 13.08
N GLN A 175 -22.54 -44.71 13.41
CA GLN A 175 -21.76 -45.84 13.87
C GLN A 175 -22.26 -46.37 15.22
N ASP A 176 -22.56 -45.48 16.18
CA ASP A 176 -23.14 -45.84 17.47
C ASP A 176 -24.51 -46.54 17.30
N ALA A 177 -25.40 -45.96 16.49
CA ALA A 177 -26.71 -46.57 16.19
C ALA A 177 -26.58 -47.96 15.52
N LEU A 178 -25.59 -48.14 14.64
CA LEU A 178 -25.32 -49.43 14.01
C LEU A 178 -24.81 -50.48 15.01
N LEU A 179 -23.96 -50.07 15.96
CA LEU A 179 -23.47 -50.92 17.03
C LEU A 179 -24.61 -51.37 17.95
N ASP A 180 -25.52 -50.48 18.32
CA ASP A 180 -26.70 -50.82 19.13
C ASP A 180 -27.57 -51.88 18.46
N VAL A 181 -27.85 -51.71 17.16
CA VAL A 181 -28.59 -52.70 16.36
C VAL A 181 -27.86 -54.04 16.32
N ARG A 182 -26.52 -54.04 16.20
CA ARG A 182 -25.72 -55.26 16.18
C ARG A 182 -25.72 -55.98 17.54
N ILE A 183 -25.66 -55.25 18.65
CA ILE A 183 -25.76 -55.81 20.00
C ILE A 183 -27.13 -56.43 20.22
N GLN A 184 -28.22 -55.76 19.80
CA GLN A 184 -29.57 -56.32 19.87
C GLN A 184 -29.75 -57.59 19.04
N LYS A 185 -29.06 -57.72 17.90
CA LYS A 185 -29.06 -58.93 17.04
C LYS A 185 -28.10 -60.03 17.53
N SER A 186 -27.29 -59.79 18.56
CA SER A 186 -26.37 -60.79 19.10
C SER A 186 -27.15 -61.97 19.73
N PRO A 187 -26.82 -63.23 19.41
CA PRO A 187 -27.58 -64.41 19.85
C PRO A 187 -27.77 -64.51 21.37
N SER A 188 -26.84 -63.95 22.15
CA SER A 188 -26.90 -63.96 23.62
C SER A 188 -27.98 -63.02 24.20
N ILE A 189 -28.41 -61.97 23.48
CA ILE A 189 -29.50 -61.06 23.91
C ILE A 189 -30.82 -61.38 23.21
N ALA A 190 -30.78 -61.86 21.96
CA ALA A 190 -31.97 -62.30 21.23
C ALA A 190 -32.75 -63.42 21.95
N LEU A 191 -32.08 -64.19 22.82
CA LEU A 191 -32.71 -65.23 23.63
C LEU A 191 -33.56 -64.69 24.79
N LEU A 192 -33.37 -63.43 25.21
CA LEU A 192 -34.13 -62.80 26.31
C LEU A 192 -35.46 -62.17 25.85
N HIS A 193 -35.65 -61.95 24.54
CA HIS A 193 -36.85 -61.33 23.97
C HIS A 193 -37.76 -62.32 23.22
N GLN A 194 -38.01 -63.51 23.78
CA GLN A 194 -39.17 -64.32 23.37
C GLN A 194 -40.44 -63.80 24.05
N GLY A 195 -40.83 -62.58 23.70
CA GLY A 195 -42.13 -61.99 24.06
C GLY A 195 -43.04 -61.83 22.83
N PRO A 196 -44.36 -61.59 22.98
CA PRO A 196 -45.38 -61.79 21.95
C PRO A 196 -45.30 -60.88 20.70
N ASN A 197 -44.31 -59.99 20.59
CA ASN A 197 -44.26 -58.89 19.61
C ASN A 197 -43.23 -59.07 18.47
N LYS A 198 -42.90 -60.31 18.11
CA LYS A 198 -41.96 -60.66 17.02
C LYS A 198 -42.32 -60.00 15.67
N LEU A 199 -43.60 -59.92 15.34
CA LEU A 199 -44.08 -59.37 14.06
C LEU A 199 -43.92 -57.84 13.95
N ALA A 200 -44.01 -57.12 15.06
CA ALA A 200 -43.80 -55.66 15.08
C ALA A 200 -42.30 -55.33 14.90
N ALA A 201 -41.43 -56.05 15.62
CA ALA A 201 -39.99 -55.91 15.51
C ALA A 201 -39.49 -56.25 14.09
N GLU A 202 -40.00 -57.30 13.46
CA GLU A 202 -39.65 -57.65 12.08
C GLU A 202 -40.08 -56.58 11.06
N LYS A 203 -41.22 -55.90 11.29
CA LYS A 203 -41.72 -54.84 10.41
C LYS A 203 -40.89 -53.56 10.52
N GLU A 204 -40.45 -53.22 11.73
CA GLU A 204 -39.55 -52.09 11.99
C GLU A 204 -38.15 -52.33 11.42
N ILE A 205 -37.61 -53.54 11.57
CA ILE A 205 -36.31 -53.93 10.99
C ILE A 205 -36.35 -53.81 9.46
N ARG A 206 -37.41 -54.28 8.79
CA ARG A 206 -37.55 -54.13 7.32
C ARG A 206 -37.69 -52.69 6.86
N SER A 207 -38.30 -51.81 7.69
CA SER A 207 -38.39 -50.38 7.39
C SER A 207 -37.01 -49.73 7.47
N ALA A 208 -36.26 -50.01 8.55
CA ALA A 208 -34.91 -49.50 8.75
C ALA A 208 -33.94 -49.98 7.65
N GLU A 209 -34.06 -51.22 7.18
CA GLU A 209 -33.26 -51.75 6.07
C GLU A 209 -33.55 -51.04 4.74
N LYS A 210 -34.83 -50.71 4.46
CA LYS A 210 -35.21 -49.93 3.28
C LYS A 210 -34.66 -48.51 3.32
N ASP A 211 -34.65 -47.87 4.48
CA ASP A 211 -34.13 -46.51 4.61
C ASP A 211 -32.59 -46.50 4.53
N CYS A 212 -31.92 -47.52 5.05
CA CYS A 212 -30.47 -47.71 4.89
C CYS A 212 -30.09 -47.88 3.40
N ALA A 213 -30.82 -48.70 2.65
CA ALA A 213 -30.58 -48.89 1.22
C ALA A 213 -30.79 -47.62 0.38
N LYS A 214 -31.78 -46.79 0.72
CA LYS A 214 -32.00 -45.49 0.07
C LYS A 214 -30.87 -44.51 0.34
N LEU A 215 -30.29 -44.55 1.55
CA LEU A 215 -29.19 -43.66 1.93
C LEU A 215 -27.87 -44.07 1.25
N ASP A 216 -27.61 -45.37 1.09
CA ASP A 216 -26.43 -45.85 0.33
C ASP A 216 -26.51 -45.47 -1.15
N SER A 217 -27.71 -45.50 -1.74
CA SER A 217 -27.94 -45.02 -3.12
C SER A 217 -27.69 -43.51 -3.28
N LYS A 218 -28.01 -42.70 -2.26
CA LYS A 218 -27.70 -41.26 -2.27
C LYS A 218 -26.20 -40.99 -2.13
N ARG A 219 -25.50 -41.79 -1.32
CA ARG A 219 -24.05 -41.69 -1.15
C ARG A 219 -23.29 -41.89 -2.46
N LYS A 220 -23.65 -42.92 -3.23
CA LYS A 220 -23.06 -43.23 -4.55
C LYS A 220 -23.33 -42.19 -5.65
N LYS A 221 -24.29 -41.29 -5.45
CA LYS A 221 -24.58 -40.18 -6.40
C LYS A 221 -23.84 -38.88 -6.05
N ALA A 222 -23.23 -38.81 -4.88
CA ALA A 222 -22.48 -37.65 -4.39
C ALA A 222 -20.95 -37.83 -4.51
N GLU A 223 -20.51 -39.03 -4.86
CA GLU A 223 -19.16 -39.37 -5.34
C GLU A 223 -19.13 -39.26 -6.88
#